data_AF-A0A4R5F6Y6-F1
#
_entry.id   AF-A0A4R5F6Y6-F1
#
_cell.length_a   1.000
_cell.length_b   1.000
_cell.length_c   1.000
_cell.angle_alpha   90.00
_cell.angle_beta   90.00
_cell.angle_gamma   90.00
#
_symmetry.space_group_name_H-M   'P 1'
#
loop_
_entity.id
_entity.type
_entity.pdbx_description
1 polymer ?
#
loop_
_entity_poly.entity_id
_entity_poly.type
_entity_poly.pdbx_seq_one_letter_code
_entity_poly.pdbx_strand_id
1 'polypeptide(L)'
;MIKIKEINFQGIKQRFQVKKPWDDVIIFILNILIAIPLFIIVHQNLINPNWFLNIDRVVLFLLIIVIIQIILRFLRTIILFCIILYLLVLVYGSTIGNYGFNSVFEDYNSIMYTMSDNPYPQDIIIAKLLPFPNKSKIINAIEYQNPKIRNFAIMATSKHFKDVKGYSDYRTIIQCFAVFKEINSRWNYVSDPKARDYIATATESLLYFSGDCDDHSIVMAASIKSIGGTPRLIHTTGHIYPEILIGSLTDLEKVNFLIKNVLFVNESNENKLHYHVDERGQIWMNLDYTAKYPGGPFLSEEILGALTLD
;
A
#
# COMPACT_ATOMS: atom_id res chain seq x y z
N MET A 1 36.33 31.59 9.77
CA MET A 1 35.88 31.85 8.38
C MET A 1 36.05 30.58 7.57
N ILE A 2 34.98 29.79 7.42
CA ILE A 2 34.99 28.55 6.63
C ILE A 2 34.62 28.94 5.20
N LYS A 3 35.57 28.79 4.26
CA LYS A 3 35.33 29.03 2.83
C LYS A 3 34.42 27.92 2.28
N ILE A 4 33.17 28.27 1.99
CA ILE A 4 32.24 27.40 1.25
C ILE A 4 32.80 27.25 -0.17
N LYS A 5 33.14 26.02 -0.57
CA LYS A 5 33.50 25.68 -1.95
C LYS A 5 32.27 25.93 -2.82
N GLU A 6 32.37 26.87 -3.76
CA GLU A 6 31.36 27.05 -4.82
C GLU A 6 31.27 25.75 -5.63
N ILE A 7 30.15 25.05 -5.49
CA ILE A 7 29.85 23.88 -6.31
C ILE A 7 29.57 24.39 -7.72
N ASN A 8 30.50 24.18 -8.64
CA ASN A 8 30.37 24.57 -10.04
C ASN A 8 29.34 23.67 -10.76
N PHE A 9 28.07 24.07 -10.67
CA PHE A 9 26.93 23.40 -11.33
C PHE A 9 27.09 23.27 -12.85
N GLN A 10 27.90 24.12 -13.51
CA GLN A 10 28.12 24.02 -14.96
C GLN A 10 28.94 22.79 -15.35
N GLY A 11 29.88 22.35 -14.50
CA GLY A 11 30.75 21.20 -14.79
C GLY A 11 30.05 19.84 -14.64
N ILE A 12 29.10 19.73 -13.71
CA ILE A 12 28.30 18.50 -13.52
C ILE A 12 27.28 18.35 -14.65
N LYS A 13 26.69 19.46 -15.10
CA LYS A 13 25.77 19.50 -16.24
C LYS A 13 26.40 18.98 -17.53
N GLN A 14 27.69 19.15 -17.74
CA GLN A 14 28.39 18.67 -18.95
C GLN A 14 28.63 17.15 -18.97
N ARG A 15 28.67 16.46 -17.81
CA ARG A 15 29.00 15.02 -17.75
C ARG A 15 27.83 14.09 -18.10
N PHE A 16 26.59 14.56 -17.94
CA PHE A 16 25.37 13.79 -18.25
C PHE A 16 24.72 14.18 -19.59
N GLN A 17 25.42 14.98 -20.42
CA GLN A 17 24.95 15.30 -21.77
C GLN A 17 25.52 14.27 -22.74
N VAL A 18 24.65 13.67 -23.55
CA VAL A 18 25.06 12.98 -24.78
C VAL A 18 25.97 13.95 -25.54
N LYS A 19 27.19 13.51 -25.89
CA LYS A 19 28.18 14.37 -26.52
C LYS A 19 27.57 15.00 -27.78
N LYS A 20 27.66 16.33 -27.90
CA LYS A 20 27.37 17.01 -29.17
C LYS A 20 28.22 16.36 -30.27
N PRO A 21 27.64 16.02 -31.45
CA PRO A 21 26.35 16.48 -31.96
C PRO A 21 25.17 15.50 -31.76
N TRP A 22 25.37 14.34 -31.14
CA TRP A 22 24.36 13.25 -31.12
C TRP A 22 23.07 13.61 -30.38
N ASP A 23 23.14 14.47 -29.37
CA ASP A 23 21.99 15.03 -28.64
C ASP A 23 21.06 15.84 -29.58
N ASP A 24 21.64 16.70 -30.41
CA ASP A 24 20.88 17.51 -31.37
C ASP A 24 20.28 16.63 -32.49
N VAL A 25 20.98 15.56 -32.88
CA VAL A 25 20.49 14.59 -33.87
C VAL A 25 19.29 13.80 -33.33
N ILE A 26 19.37 13.30 -32.09
CA ILE A 26 18.27 12.54 -31.47
C ILE A 26 17.02 13.42 -31.31
N ILE A 27 17.19 14.66 -30.82
CA ILE A 27 16.08 15.62 -30.69
C ILE A 27 15.47 15.96 -32.05
N PHE A 28 16.29 16.11 -33.09
CA PHE A 28 15.82 16.40 -34.44
C PHE A 28 15.00 15.25 -35.04
N ILE A 29 15.48 14.01 -34.92
CA ILE A 29 14.77 12.82 -35.40
C ILE A 29 13.43 12.66 -34.66
N LEU A 30 13.44 12.81 -33.33
CA LEU A 30 12.24 12.71 -32.50
C LEU A 30 11.23 13.82 -32.82
N ASN A 31 11.69 15.05 -33.08
CA ASN A 31 10.84 16.16 -33.48
C ASN A 31 10.09 15.85 -34.79
N ILE A 32 10.80 15.38 -35.83
CA ILE A 32 10.17 15.01 -37.10
C ILE A 32 9.15 13.88 -36.91
N LEU A 33 9.49 12.86 -36.12
CA LEU A 33 8.63 11.70 -35.88
C LEU A 33 7.31 12.08 -35.19
N ILE A 34 7.34 13.07 -34.29
CA ILE A 34 6.15 13.58 -33.59
C ILE A 34 5.39 14.61 -34.44
N ALA A 35 6.10 15.44 -35.22
CA ALA A 35 5.50 16.51 -36.01
C ALA A 35 4.58 15.99 -37.12
N ILE A 36 4.92 14.85 -37.74
CA ILE A 36 4.12 14.25 -38.83
C ILE A 36 2.69 13.88 -38.38
N PRO A 37 2.48 13.02 -37.37
CA PRO A 37 1.12 12.68 -36.93
C PRO A 37 0.38 13.89 -36.32
N LEU A 38 1.08 14.78 -35.63
CA LEU A 38 0.48 15.98 -35.05
C LEU A 38 -0.01 16.96 -36.14
N PHE A 39 0.78 17.13 -37.20
CA PHE A 39 0.38 17.93 -38.36
C PHE A 39 -0.91 17.40 -38.99
N ILE A 40 -1.05 16.08 -39.14
CA ILE A 40 -2.27 15.47 -39.70
C ILE A 40 -3.49 15.82 -38.82
N ILE A 41 -3.39 15.69 -37.50
CA ILE A 41 -4.48 15.98 -36.55
C ILE A 41 -4.83 17.47 -36.54
N VAL A 42 -3.82 18.35 -36.54
CA VAL A 42 -4.01 19.80 -36.48
C VAL A 42 -4.57 20.33 -37.80
N HIS A 43 -4.06 19.85 -38.93
CA HIS A 43 -4.56 20.24 -40.26
C HIS A 43 -6.02 19.77 -40.49
N GLN A 44 -6.41 18.61 -39.98
CA GLN A 44 -7.80 18.13 -40.09
C GLN A 44 -8.80 18.94 -39.25
N ASN A 45 -8.36 19.53 -38.13
CA ASN A 45 -9.23 20.23 -37.19
C ASN A 45 -9.25 21.76 -37.37
N LEU A 46 -8.35 22.33 -38.18
CA LEU A 46 -8.32 23.77 -38.44
C LEU A 46 -9.06 24.12 -39.73
N ILE A 47 -9.69 25.29 -39.74
CA ILE A 47 -10.36 25.85 -40.91
C ILE A 47 -9.29 26.14 -41.97
N ASN A 48 -9.37 25.51 -43.13
CA ASN A 48 -8.41 25.66 -44.23
C ASN A 48 -8.47 27.07 -44.83
N PRO A 49 -7.46 27.92 -44.60
CA PRO A 49 -7.34 29.17 -45.29
C PRO A 49 -6.64 28.85 -46.62
N ASN A 50 -7.41 28.60 -47.69
CA ASN A 50 -6.91 28.21 -49.02
C ASN A 50 -6.01 29.29 -49.65
N TRP A 51 -4.79 29.44 -49.14
CA TRP A 51 -3.80 30.39 -49.61
C TRP A 51 -3.21 29.92 -50.93
N PHE A 52 -2.71 30.86 -51.74
CA PHE A 52 -2.07 30.55 -53.02
C PHE A 52 -0.96 29.51 -52.82
N LEU A 53 -0.99 28.44 -53.62
CA LEU A 53 -0.06 27.29 -53.58
C LEU A 53 -0.07 26.44 -52.29
N ASN A 54 -1.13 26.49 -51.47
CA ASN A 54 -1.22 25.77 -50.19
C ASN A 54 -0.06 26.08 -49.21
N ILE A 55 0.46 27.32 -49.25
CA ILE A 55 1.56 27.77 -48.39
C ILE A 55 1.17 27.71 -46.91
N ASP A 56 -0.12 27.82 -46.60
CA ASP A 56 -0.71 27.63 -45.26
C ASP A 56 -0.25 26.31 -44.62
N ARG A 57 -0.18 25.22 -45.39
CA ARG A 57 0.22 23.89 -44.90
C ARG A 57 1.70 23.83 -44.55
N VAL A 58 2.54 24.45 -45.38
CA VAL A 58 4.00 24.49 -45.16
C VAL A 58 4.33 25.35 -43.94
N VAL A 59 3.66 26.51 -43.81
CA VAL A 59 3.81 27.40 -42.65
C VAL A 59 3.34 26.71 -41.37
N LEU A 60 2.20 26.01 -41.41
CA LEU A 60 1.67 25.28 -40.26
C LEU A 60 2.59 24.13 -39.84
N PHE A 61 3.14 23.39 -40.80
CA PHE A 61 4.11 22.33 -40.52
C PHE A 61 5.40 22.87 -39.87
N LEU A 62 5.94 23.96 -40.41
CA LEU A 62 7.12 24.62 -39.84
C LEU A 62 6.85 25.16 -38.44
N LEU A 63 5.67 25.74 -38.20
CA LEU A 63 5.26 26.26 -36.89
C LEU A 63 5.15 25.12 -35.86
N ILE A 64 4.57 23.98 -36.25
CA ILE A 64 4.51 22.78 -35.40
C ILE A 64 5.90 22.26 -35.05
N ILE A 65 6.82 22.18 -36.02
CA ILE A 65 8.21 21.76 -35.79
C ILE A 65 8.90 22.69 -34.78
N VAL A 66 8.70 24.01 -34.90
CA VAL A 66 9.29 24.99 -33.98
C VAL A 66 8.72 24.83 -32.56
N ILE A 67 7.40 24.66 -32.44
CA ILE A 67 6.75 24.46 -31.13
C ILE A 67 7.24 23.16 -30.47
N ILE A 68 7.26 22.05 -31.20
CA ILE A 68 7.75 20.76 -30.69
C ILE A 68 9.24 20.87 -30.30
N GLN A 69 10.06 21.56 -31.10
CA GLN A 69 11.48 21.78 -30.78
C GLN A 69 11.65 22.56 -29.46
N ILE A 70 10.82 23.58 -29.23
CA ILE A 70 10.83 24.35 -27.98
C ILE A 70 10.40 23.46 -26.81
N ILE A 71 9.34 22.67 -26.97
CA ILE A 71 8.82 21.75 -25.95
C ILE A 71 9.86 20.68 -25.60
N LEU A 72 10.47 20.02 -26.58
CA LEU A 72 11.48 18.98 -26.34
C LEU A 72 12.72 19.55 -25.63
N ARG A 73 13.16 20.76 -25.99
CA ARG A 73 14.27 21.45 -25.31
C ARG A 73 13.91 21.88 -23.89
N PHE A 74 12.66 22.28 -23.66
CA PHE A 74 12.16 22.67 -22.34
C PHE A 74 11.97 21.46 -21.42
N LEU A 75 11.38 20.38 -21.92
CA LEU A 75 11.18 19.10 -21.22
C LEU A 75 12.48 18.51 -20.71
N ARG A 76 13.59 18.63 -21.45
CA ARG A 76 14.91 18.20 -20.98
C ARG A 76 15.28 18.83 -19.64
N THR A 77 14.99 20.13 -19.47
CA THR A 77 15.32 20.85 -18.24
C THR A 77 14.33 20.50 -17.12
N ILE A 78 13.04 20.34 -17.46
CA ILE A 78 12.01 19.93 -16.50
C ILE A 78 12.27 18.53 -15.96
N ILE A 79 12.54 17.54 -16.81
CA ILE A 79 12.77 16.15 -16.38
C ILE A 79 13.94 16.08 -15.40
N LEU A 80 15.02 16.80 -15.68
CA LEU A 80 16.18 16.84 -14.81
C LEU A 80 15.85 17.53 -13.47
N PHE A 81 15.04 18.58 -13.48
CA PHE A 81 14.53 19.21 -12.26
C PHE A 81 13.61 18.27 -11.46
N CYS A 82 12.70 17.54 -12.12
CA CYS A 82 11.83 16.56 -11.51
C CYS A 82 12.63 15.41 -10.86
N ILE A 83 13.67 14.91 -11.52
CA ILE A 83 14.55 13.86 -10.96
C ILE A 83 15.30 14.38 -9.73
N ILE A 84 15.84 15.60 -9.79
CA ILE A 84 16.52 16.21 -8.63
C ILE A 84 15.54 16.41 -7.48
N LEU A 85 14.34 16.92 -7.75
CA LEU A 85 13.29 17.10 -6.75
C LEU A 85 12.88 15.76 -6.12
N TYR A 86 12.68 14.73 -6.94
CA TYR A 86 12.36 13.37 -6.48
C TYR A 86 13.46 12.81 -5.59
N LEU A 87 14.74 12.95 -5.97
CA LEU A 87 15.86 12.54 -5.14
C LEU A 87 15.92 13.33 -3.82
N LEU A 88 15.65 14.63 -3.83
CA LEU A 88 15.58 15.45 -2.60
C LEU A 88 14.47 14.98 -1.66
N VAL A 89 13.29 14.64 -2.20
CA VAL A 89 12.17 14.07 -1.43
C VAL A 89 12.55 12.73 -0.81
N LEU A 90 13.21 11.83 -1.57
CA LEU A 90 13.67 10.55 -1.04
C LEU A 90 14.76 10.69 0.03
N VAL A 91 15.72 11.61 -0.16
CA VAL A 91 16.75 11.91 0.86
C VAL A 91 16.09 12.44 2.13
N TYR A 92 15.16 13.39 1.99
CA TYR A 92 14.41 13.95 3.12
C TYR A 92 13.62 12.86 3.85
N GLY A 93 12.82 12.06 3.13
CA GLY A 93 12.02 10.98 3.70
C GLY A 93 12.87 9.93 4.42
N SER A 94 14.01 9.54 3.82
CA SER A 94 14.93 8.56 4.39
C SER A 94 15.59 9.01 5.71
N THR A 95 15.66 10.31 5.98
CA THR A 95 16.24 10.84 7.24
C THR A 95 15.23 11.09 8.35
N ILE A 96 13.96 11.32 8.01
CA ILE A 96 12.89 11.70 8.95
C ILE A 96 11.93 10.53 9.24
N GLY A 97 12.13 9.38 8.59
CA GLY A 97 11.32 8.17 8.80
C GLY A 97 10.05 8.10 7.96
N ASN A 98 9.94 8.94 6.91
CA ASN A 98 8.90 8.84 5.89
C ASN A 98 9.42 8.03 4.67
N TYR A 99 8.59 7.89 3.63
CA TYR A 99 8.94 7.18 2.38
C TYR A 99 10.29 7.64 1.80
N GLY A 100 11.24 6.72 1.62
CA GLY A 100 12.64 6.99 1.31
C GLY A 100 13.29 5.90 0.45
N PHE A 101 14.63 5.86 0.39
CA PHE A 101 15.34 4.91 -0.49
C PHE A 101 15.11 3.45 -0.11
N ASN A 102 15.03 3.14 1.18
CA ASN A 102 14.78 1.78 1.65
C ASN A 102 13.39 1.30 1.24
N SER A 103 12.35 2.14 1.36
CA SER A 103 10.99 1.77 0.95
C SER A 103 10.87 1.58 -0.56
N VAL A 104 11.56 2.39 -1.37
CA VAL A 104 11.60 2.19 -2.83
C VAL A 104 12.28 0.86 -3.20
N PHE A 105 13.36 0.49 -2.50
CA PHE A 105 14.06 -0.77 -2.73
C PHE A 105 13.23 -1.99 -2.28
N GLU A 106 12.58 -1.88 -1.12
CA GLU A 106 11.62 -2.84 -0.59
C GLU A 106 10.45 -3.05 -1.58
N ASP A 107 9.82 -1.96 -2.04
CA ASP A 107 8.74 -1.99 -3.03
C ASP A 107 9.18 -2.69 -4.33
N TYR A 108 10.36 -2.36 -4.86
CA TYR A 108 10.89 -2.96 -6.09
C TYR A 108 11.12 -4.47 -5.95
N ASN A 109 11.75 -4.90 -4.85
CA ASN A 109 11.98 -6.32 -4.59
C ASN A 109 10.65 -7.06 -4.44
N SER A 110 9.70 -6.50 -3.69
CA SER A 110 8.38 -7.10 -3.50
C SER A 110 7.69 -7.38 -4.83
N ILE A 111 7.74 -6.42 -5.76
CA ILE A 111 7.16 -6.53 -7.10
C ILE A 111 7.86 -7.65 -7.87
N MET A 112 9.20 -7.68 -7.87
CA MET A 112 9.98 -8.70 -8.57
C MET A 112 9.65 -10.12 -8.07
N TYR A 113 9.49 -10.30 -6.76
CA TYR A 113 9.12 -11.58 -6.17
C TYR A 113 7.68 -11.98 -6.55
N THR A 114 6.72 -11.06 -6.43
CA THR A 114 5.32 -11.34 -6.83
C THR A 114 5.13 -11.59 -8.33
N MET A 115 6.02 -11.05 -9.17
CA MET A 115 6.02 -11.28 -10.62
C MET A 115 6.55 -12.67 -11.01
N SER A 116 7.40 -13.28 -10.18
CA SER A 116 8.00 -14.59 -10.46
C SER A 116 6.97 -15.72 -10.46
N ASP A 117 5.89 -15.57 -9.69
CA ASP A 117 4.96 -16.66 -9.40
C ASP A 117 3.57 -16.48 -10.03
N ASN A 118 3.27 -15.34 -10.69
CA ASN A 118 1.94 -15.05 -11.24
C ASN A 118 1.94 -14.95 -12.79
N PRO A 119 1.04 -15.65 -13.51
CA PRO A 119 0.90 -15.57 -14.97
C PRO A 119 0.46 -14.19 -15.51
N TYR A 120 -0.06 -13.27 -14.67
CA TYR A 120 -0.52 -11.93 -15.08
C TYR A 120 0.03 -10.82 -14.16
N PRO A 121 1.33 -10.51 -14.23
CA PRO A 121 2.01 -9.59 -13.30
C PRO A 121 1.50 -8.14 -13.33
N GLN A 122 0.88 -7.72 -14.45
CA GLN A 122 0.34 -6.37 -14.62
C GLN A 122 -0.83 -6.06 -13.68
N ASP A 123 -1.65 -7.06 -13.33
CA ASP A 123 -2.85 -6.87 -12.52
C ASP A 123 -2.49 -6.66 -11.04
N ILE A 124 -1.44 -7.34 -10.55
CA ILE A 124 -0.87 -7.13 -9.22
C ILE A 124 -0.30 -5.71 -9.06
N ILE A 125 0.47 -5.23 -10.05
CA ILE A 125 1.05 -3.88 -9.99
C ILE A 125 -0.06 -2.84 -9.95
N ILE A 126 -1.08 -2.98 -10.79
CA ILE A 126 -2.23 -2.07 -10.81
C ILE A 126 -2.95 -2.12 -9.46
N ALA A 127 -3.19 -3.31 -8.90
CA ALA A 127 -3.83 -3.46 -7.60
C ALA A 127 -3.03 -2.87 -6.44
N LYS A 128 -1.69 -3.04 -6.42
CA LYS A 128 -0.80 -2.50 -5.39
C LYS A 128 -0.59 -0.98 -5.53
N LEU A 129 -0.71 -0.45 -6.75
CA LEU A 129 -0.72 1.00 -7.02
C LEU A 129 -2.07 1.65 -6.67
N LEU A 130 -3.16 0.88 -6.60
CA LEU A 130 -4.44 1.41 -6.16
C LEU A 130 -4.35 1.74 -4.67
N PRO A 131 -4.74 2.97 -4.27
CA PRO A 131 -4.75 3.33 -2.86
C PRO A 131 -5.69 2.39 -2.11
N PHE A 132 -5.29 1.96 -0.91
CA PHE A 132 -6.12 1.13 -0.03
C PHE A 132 -7.55 1.73 0.03
N PRO A 133 -8.59 0.96 -0.31
CA PRO A 133 -9.93 1.50 -0.50
C PRO A 133 -10.39 2.19 0.79
N ASN A 134 -10.94 3.39 0.66
CA ASN A 134 -11.45 4.18 1.79
C ASN A 134 -10.46 4.36 2.97
N LYS A 135 -9.13 4.30 2.75
CA LYS A 135 -8.08 4.36 3.79
C LYS A 135 -8.35 5.38 4.91
N SER A 136 -8.68 6.62 4.57
CA SER A 136 -8.93 7.67 5.56
C SER A 136 -10.17 7.41 6.42
N LYS A 137 -11.24 6.88 5.84
CA LYS A 137 -12.46 6.49 6.58
C LYS A 137 -12.16 5.35 7.54
N ILE A 138 -11.43 4.34 7.10
CA ILE A 138 -11.04 3.18 7.91
C ILE A 138 -10.16 3.61 9.10
N ILE A 139 -9.14 4.44 8.85
CA ILE A 139 -8.28 4.98 9.92
C ILE A 139 -9.10 5.74 10.96
N ASN A 140 -10.05 6.56 10.52
CA ASN A 140 -10.93 7.30 11.43
C ASN A 140 -11.90 6.37 12.19
N ALA A 141 -12.38 5.31 11.55
CA ALA A 141 -13.34 4.36 12.11
C ALA A 141 -12.74 3.45 13.20
N ILE A 142 -11.42 3.23 13.21
CA ILE A 142 -10.76 2.35 14.19
C ILE A 142 -10.92 2.85 15.63
N GLU A 143 -10.89 4.17 15.90
CA GLU A 143 -11.15 4.72 17.24
C GLU A 143 -10.38 4.03 18.41
N TYR A 144 -9.15 3.51 18.21
CA TYR A 144 -8.46 2.68 19.22
C TYR A 144 -8.19 3.39 20.56
N GLN A 145 -8.20 4.72 20.57
CA GLN A 145 -8.05 5.55 21.77
C GLN A 145 -9.36 5.74 22.53
N ASN A 146 -10.50 5.33 21.96
CA ASN A 146 -11.81 5.48 22.58
C ASN A 146 -11.91 4.55 23.82
N PRO A 147 -12.27 5.09 25.00
CA PRO A 147 -12.38 4.29 26.22
C PRO A 147 -13.33 3.10 26.11
N LYS A 148 -14.38 3.16 25.26
CA LYS A 148 -15.31 2.04 25.05
C LYS A 148 -14.61 0.82 24.44
N ILE A 149 -13.79 1.05 23.41
CA ILE A 149 -12.98 0.01 22.75
C ILE A 149 -11.99 -0.58 23.76
N ARG A 150 -11.25 0.28 24.47
CA ARG A 150 -10.27 -0.17 25.46
C ARG A 150 -10.91 -0.97 26.59
N ASN A 151 -12.04 -0.52 27.12
CA ASN A 151 -12.76 -1.22 28.20
C ASN A 151 -13.27 -2.58 27.74
N PHE A 152 -13.77 -2.67 26.51
CA PHE A 152 -14.14 -3.95 25.91
C PHE A 152 -12.94 -4.89 25.78
N ALA A 153 -11.82 -4.40 25.25
CA ALA A 153 -10.63 -5.22 25.08
C ALA A 153 -10.13 -5.74 26.45
N ILE A 154 -10.11 -4.90 27.48
CA ILE A 154 -9.77 -5.32 28.86
C ILE A 154 -10.75 -6.36 29.39
N MET A 155 -12.05 -6.19 29.15
CA MET A 155 -13.06 -7.18 29.54
C MET A 155 -12.77 -8.53 28.88
N ALA A 156 -12.47 -8.55 27.57
CA ALA A 156 -12.13 -9.78 26.86
C ALA A 156 -10.89 -10.47 27.46
N THR A 157 -9.83 -9.72 27.78
CA THR A 157 -8.63 -10.27 28.45
C THR A 157 -8.88 -10.78 29.87
N SER A 158 -9.92 -10.27 30.54
CA SER A 158 -10.31 -10.72 31.87
C SER A 158 -11.19 -11.97 31.83
N LYS A 159 -11.94 -12.14 30.74
CA LYS A 159 -12.87 -13.25 30.52
C LYS A 159 -12.17 -14.50 29.94
N HIS A 160 -11.25 -14.31 29.01
CA HIS A 160 -10.55 -15.40 28.33
C HIS A 160 -9.06 -15.40 28.69
N PHE A 161 -8.50 -16.59 28.89
CA PHE A 161 -7.05 -16.84 29.03
C PHE A 161 -6.31 -16.11 30.18
N LYS A 162 -7.04 -15.54 31.13
CA LYS A 162 -6.49 -14.82 32.29
C LYS A 162 -5.55 -15.68 33.15
N ASP A 163 -5.85 -16.97 33.30
CA ASP A 163 -5.14 -17.88 34.21
C ASP A 163 -3.94 -18.59 33.55
N VAL A 164 -3.64 -18.28 32.28
CA VAL A 164 -2.50 -18.86 31.57
C VAL A 164 -1.19 -18.32 32.15
N LYS A 165 -0.39 -19.20 32.76
CA LYS A 165 0.90 -18.88 33.39
C LYS A 165 2.07 -19.43 32.57
N GLY A 166 3.25 -18.85 32.75
CA GLY A 166 4.51 -19.35 32.15
C GLY A 166 4.88 -18.77 30.79
N TYR A 167 4.08 -17.85 30.24
CA TYR A 167 4.30 -17.23 28.93
C TYR A 167 4.31 -15.70 29.01
N SER A 168 5.19 -15.14 29.85
CA SER A 168 5.31 -13.67 30.03
C SER A 168 5.59 -12.96 28.72
N ASP A 169 6.45 -13.54 27.90
CA ASP A 169 6.95 -12.92 26.67
C ASP A 169 5.86 -12.84 25.59
N TYR A 170 4.86 -13.73 25.66
CA TYR A 170 3.71 -13.79 24.75
C TYR A 170 2.43 -13.23 25.38
N ARG A 171 2.52 -12.53 26.52
CA ARG A 171 1.35 -12.05 27.27
C ARG A 171 0.44 -11.16 26.42
N THR A 172 1.01 -10.21 25.69
CA THR A 172 0.24 -9.32 24.80
C THR A 172 -0.46 -10.11 23.71
N ILE A 173 0.22 -11.07 23.09
CA ILE A 173 -0.37 -11.93 22.05
C ILE A 173 -1.53 -12.78 22.60
N ILE A 174 -1.37 -13.36 23.79
CA ILE A 174 -2.43 -14.11 24.47
C ILE A 174 -3.65 -13.21 24.75
N GLN A 175 -3.41 -11.95 25.14
CA GLN A 175 -4.46 -10.95 25.34
C GLN A 175 -5.15 -10.56 24.02
N CYS A 176 -4.40 -10.40 22.92
CA CYS A 176 -4.97 -10.20 21.59
C CYS A 176 -5.84 -11.39 21.16
N PHE A 177 -5.42 -12.62 21.46
CA PHE A 177 -6.22 -13.81 21.20
C PHE A 177 -7.48 -13.90 22.07
N ALA A 178 -7.45 -13.38 23.30
CA ALA A 178 -8.64 -13.24 24.13
C ALA A 178 -9.67 -12.28 23.49
N VAL A 179 -9.20 -11.16 22.96
CA VAL A 179 -10.03 -10.21 22.18
C VAL A 179 -10.62 -10.87 20.95
N PHE A 180 -9.79 -11.56 20.16
CA PHE A 180 -10.23 -12.30 18.98
C PHE A 180 -11.35 -13.29 19.34
N LYS A 181 -11.15 -14.10 20.38
CA LYS A 181 -12.15 -15.09 20.83
C LYS A 181 -13.47 -14.43 21.21
N GLU A 182 -13.43 -13.31 21.94
CA GLU A 182 -14.65 -12.62 22.37
C GLU A 182 -15.41 -12.01 21.19
N ILE A 183 -14.73 -11.32 20.27
CA ILE A 183 -15.38 -10.73 19.08
C ILE A 183 -15.97 -11.85 18.22
N ASN A 184 -15.15 -12.83 17.86
CA ASN A 184 -15.49 -13.81 16.85
C ASN A 184 -16.54 -14.83 17.34
N SER A 185 -16.62 -15.07 18.65
CA SER A 185 -17.70 -15.90 19.24
C SER A 185 -19.08 -15.22 19.21
N ARG A 186 -19.13 -13.90 18.99
CA ARG A 186 -20.34 -13.08 19.01
C ARG A 186 -20.64 -12.43 17.66
N TRP A 187 -19.71 -12.50 16.72
CA TRP A 187 -19.82 -11.81 15.46
C TRP A 187 -20.95 -12.37 14.60
N ASN A 188 -21.78 -11.47 14.07
CA ASN A 188 -22.87 -11.79 13.17
C ASN A 188 -22.69 -11.03 11.87
N TYR A 189 -22.38 -11.76 10.80
CA TYR A 189 -22.11 -11.14 9.50
C TYR A 189 -23.39 -10.57 8.88
N VAL A 190 -23.38 -9.30 8.53
CA VAL A 190 -24.48 -8.60 7.88
C VAL A 190 -23.92 -7.84 6.68
N SER A 191 -24.38 -8.20 5.47
CA SER A 191 -23.99 -7.48 4.26
C SER A 191 -24.60 -6.09 4.20
N ASP A 192 -23.84 -5.16 3.66
CA ASP A 192 -24.31 -3.82 3.33
C ASP A 192 -25.46 -3.80 2.30
N PRO A 193 -26.30 -2.74 2.30
CA PRO A 193 -27.27 -2.53 1.24
C PRO A 193 -26.61 -2.45 -0.13
N LYS A 194 -27.23 -3.07 -1.13
CA LYS A 194 -26.74 -3.04 -2.52
C LYS A 194 -26.47 -1.60 -2.97
N ALA A 195 -25.26 -1.36 -3.49
CA ALA A 195 -24.75 -0.09 -4.04
C ALA A 195 -24.25 0.97 -3.03
N ARG A 196 -24.05 0.63 -1.76
CA ARG A 196 -23.31 1.48 -0.81
C ARG A 196 -22.43 0.65 0.11
N ASP A 197 -21.15 0.99 0.18
CA ASP A 197 -20.24 0.48 1.20
C ASP A 197 -20.27 1.46 2.37
N TYR A 198 -20.89 1.05 3.48
CA TYR A 198 -20.95 1.78 4.73
C TYR A 198 -19.84 1.28 5.65
N ILE A 199 -18.97 2.18 6.08
CA ILE A 199 -17.88 1.83 6.99
C ILE A 199 -18.32 2.23 8.40
N ALA A 200 -18.70 1.24 9.21
CA ALA A 200 -19.07 1.49 10.59
C ALA A 200 -17.84 1.83 11.43
N THR A 201 -18.05 2.67 12.45
CA THR A 201 -17.00 2.91 13.45
C THR A 201 -16.85 1.69 14.36
N ALA A 202 -15.67 1.47 14.92
CA ALA A 202 -15.43 0.39 15.87
C ALA A 202 -16.42 0.43 17.03
N THR A 203 -16.78 1.63 17.52
CA THR A 203 -17.78 1.79 18.60
C THR A 203 -19.18 1.38 18.18
N GLU A 204 -19.54 1.59 16.91
CA GLU A 204 -20.83 1.19 16.34
C GLU A 204 -20.94 -0.32 16.22
N SER A 205 -19.95 -0.98 15.59
CA SER A 205 -19.90 -2.44 15.49
C SER A 205 -19.86 -3.12 16.85
N LEU A 206 -19.24 -2.49 17.86
CA LEU A 206 -19.16 -3.02 19.22
C LEU A 206 -20.53 -3.16 19.90
N LEU A 207 -21.55 -2.38 19.48
CA LEU A 207 -22.87 -2.40 20.10
C LEU A 207 -23.60 -3.73 19.85
N TYR A 208 -23.46 -4.28 18.64
CA TYR A 208 -24.18 -5.47 18.19
C TYR A 208 -23.28 -6.63 17.79
N PHE A 209 -21.96 -6.44 17.73
CA PHE A 209 -21.01 -7.39 17.14
C PHE A 209 -21.51 -7.86 15.77
N SER A 210 -21.95 -6.92 14.94
CA SER A 210 -22.54 -7.22 13.64
C SER A 210 -22.03 -6.22 12.61
N GLY A 211 -21.90 -6.68 11.38
CA GLY A 211 -21.38 -5.89 10.27
C GLY A 211 -20.81 -6.80 9.20
N ASP A 212 -20.20 -6.20 8.19
CA ASP A 212 -19.56 -6.92 7.10
C ASP A 212 -18.08 -7.23 7.41
N CYS A 213 -17.29 -7.52 6.36
CA CYS A 213 -15.86 -7.80 6.50
C CYS A 213 -15.03 -6.58 6.93
N ASP A 214 -15.43 -5.38 6.51
CA ASP A 214 -14.75 -4.13 6.84
C ASP A 214 -14.98 -3.80 8.32
N ASP A 215 -16.22 -3.90 8.76
CA ASP A 215 -16.62 -3.64 10.15
C ASP A 215 -15.95 -4.58 11.14
N HIS A 216 -15.87 -5.88 10.80
CA HIS A 216 -15.17 -6.87 11.61
C HIS A 216 -13.68 -6.51 11.75
N SER A 217 -13.06 -6.20 10.61
CA SER A 217 -11.65 -5.83 10.53
C SER A 217 -11.35 -4.61 11.38
N ILE A 218 -12.21 -3.58 11.31
CA ILE A 218 -12.08 -2.34 12.06
C ILE A 218 -12.19 -2.57 13.56
N VAL A 219 -13.22 -3.27 14.05
CA VAL A 219 -13.41 -3.49 15.50
C VAL A 219 -12.32 -4.39 16.09
N MET A 220 -11.84 -5.38 15.31
CA MET A 220 -10.75 -6.26 15.69
C MET A 220 -9.44 -5.49 15.84
N ALA A 221 -9.07 -4.72 14.81
CA ALA A 221 -7.87 -3.91 14.81
C ALA A 221 -7.90 -2.83 15.90
N ALA A 222 -9.04 -2.17 16.09
CA ALA A 222 -9.27 -1.21 17.17
C ALA A 222 -9.00 -1.80 18.55
N SER A 223 -9.61 -2.95 18.82
CA SER A 223 -9.54 -3.62 20.11
C SER A 223 -8.12 -4.10 20.41
N ILE A 224 -7.43 -4.68 19.41
CA ILE A 224 -6.05 -5.15 19.52
C ILE A 224 -5.08 -3.99 19.75
N LYS A 225 -5.19 -2.92 18.97
CA LYS A 225 -4.31 -1.75 19.11
C LYS A 225 -4.49 -1.07 20.47
N SER A 226 -5.71 -1.05 21.01
CA SER A 226 -6.01 -0.43 22.31
C SER A 226 -5.31 -1.11 23.51
N ILE A 227 -4.87 -2.36 23.36
CA ILE A 227 -4.15 -3.14 24.37
C ILE A 227 -2.67 -3.35 24.04
N GLY A 228 -2.15 -2.65 23.02
CA GLY A 228 -0.72 -2.65 22.67
C GLY A 228 -0.28 -3.77 21.73
N GLY A 229 -1.21 -4.47 21.06
CA GLY A 229 -0.88 -5.30 19.91
C GLY A 229 -0.71 -4.47 18.65
N THR A 230 -0.06 -5.04 17.63
CA THR A 230 0.14 -4.38 16.33
C THR A 230 -0.71 -5.07 15.26
N PRO A 231 -1.90 -4.54 14.94
CA PRO A 231 -2.74 -5.07 13.89
C PRO A 231 -2.40 -4.45 12.52
N ARG A 232 -2.69 -5.19 11.45
CA ARG A 232 -2.76 -4.66 10.09
C ARG A 232 -4.03 -5.16 9.40
N LEU A 233 -4.54 -4.39 8.44
CA LEU A 233 -5.66 -4.80 7.61
C LEU A 233 -5.16 -5.19 6.23
N ILE A 234 -5.58 -6.35 5.74
CA ILE A 234 -5.24 -6.86 4.41
C ILE A 234 -6.47 -6.72 3.51
N HIS A 235 -6.30 -6.08 2.36
CA HIS A 235 -7.31 -5.99 1.32
C HIS A 235 -6.96 -6.97 0.20
N THR A 236 -7.93 -7.83 -0.13
CA THR A 236 -7.88 -8.81 -1.21
C THR A 236 -9.04 -8.56 -2.17
N THR A 237 -9.16 -9.37 -3.22
CA THR A 237 -10.23 -9.27 -4.21
C THR A 237 -11.62 -9.46 -3.59
N GLY A 238 -12.23 -8.36 -3.13
CA GLY A 238 -13.58 -8.32 -2.53
C GLY A 238 -13.66 -8.71 -1.06
N HIS A 239 -12.56 -8.67 -0.31
CA HIS A 239 -12.55 -9.00 1.13
C HIS A 239 -11.46 -8.22 1.87
N ILE A 240 -11.79 -7.75 3.08
CA ILE A 240 -10.84 -7.17 4.03
C ILE A 240 -10.81 -8.01 5.30
N TYR A 241 -9.62 -8.34 5.80
CA TYR A 241 -9.46 -9.05 7.06
C TYR A 241 -8.30 -8.47 7.92
N PRO A 242 -8.37 -8.63 9.25
CA PRO A 242 -7.32 -8.20 10.15
C PRO A 242 -6.26 -9.29 10.34
N GLU A 243 -5.01 -8.88 10.50
CA GLU A 243 -3.90 -9.71 10.94
C GLU A 243 -3.18 -9.07 12.14
N ILE A 244 -2.41 -9.87 12.88
CA ILE A 244 -1.56 -9.38 13.96
C ILE A 244 -0.11 -9.78 13.78
N LEU A 245 0.78 -8.88 14.22
CA LEU A 245 2.20 -9.17 14.34
C LEU A 245 2.45 -10.19 15.45
N ILE A 246 3.09 -11.31 15.10
CA ILE A 246 3.56 -12.33 16.03
C ILE A 246 5.04 -12.13 16.38
N GLY A 247 5.86 -11.73 15.41
CA GLY A 247 7.31 -11.60 15.57
C GLY A 247 8.07 -12.48 14.59
N SER A 248 8.97 -13.33 15.08
CA SER A 248 9.86 -14.17 14.27
C SER A 248 9.35 -15.60 14.07
N LEU A 249 10.03 -16.39 13.24
CA LEU A 249 9.74 -17.83 13.07
C LEU A 249 9.78 -18.61 14.40
N THR A 250 10.69 -18.27 15.30
CA THR A 250 10.75 -18.90 16.62
C THR A 250 9.53 -18.55 17.48
N ASP A 251 9.00 -17.33 17.33
CA ASP A 251 7.77 -16.91 18.02
C ASP A 251 6.55 -17.63 17.47
N LEU A 252 6.50 -17.84 16.15
CA LEU A 252 5.44 -18.62 15.51
C LEU A 252 5.36 -20.04 16.06
N GLU A 253 6.49 -20.73 16.28
CA GLU A 253 6.46 -22.08 16.85
C GLU A 253 5.83 -22.10 18.26
N LYS A 254 6.18 -21.12 19.09
CA LYS A 254 5.59 -20.97 20.44
C LYS A 254 4.12 -20.61 20.39
N VAL A 255 3.74 -19.69 19.51
CA VAL A 255 2.35 -19.27 19.30
C VAL A 255 1.50 -20.42 18.75
N ASN A 256 2.04 -21.22 17.81
CA ASN A 256 1.38 -22.42 17.30
C ASN A 256 1.13 -23.43 18.42
N PHE A 257 2.11 -23.66 19.29
CA PHE A 257 1.92 -24.50 20.47
C PHE A 257 0.82 -23.96 21.39
N LEU A 258 0.82 -22.64 21.66
CA LEU A 258 -0.20 -21.99 22.50
C LEU A 258 -1.61 -22.13 21.92
N ILE A 259 -1.78 -21.85 20.62
CA ILE A 259 -3.08 -21.97 19.94
C ILE A 259 -3.58 -23.40 20.03
N LYS A 260 -2.75 -24.38 19.67
CA LYS A 260 -3.16 -25.79 19.55
C LYS A 260 -3.33 -26.52 20.87
N ASN A 261 -2.54 -26.19 21.89
CA ASN A 261 -2.51 -26.99 23.13
C ASN A 261 -3.04 -26.25 24.36
N VAL A 262 -3.23 -24.93 24.29
CA VAL A 262 -3.59 -24.12 25.47
C VAL A 262 -4.84 -23.28 25.25
N LEU A 263 -4.93 -22.54 24.14
CA LEU A 263 -5.91 -21.47 23.97
C LEU A 263 -7.15 -21.88 23.15
N PHE A 264 -6.96 -22.62 22.06
CA PHE A 264 -8.00 -22.99 21.09
C PHE A 264 -7.95 -24.48 20.76
N VAL A 265 -7.77 -25.33 21.78
CA VAL A 265 -7.52 -26.77 21.61
C VAL A 265 -8.58 -27.46 20.75
N ASN A 266 -9.85 -27.13 20.96
CA ASN A 266 -10.95 -27.74 20.22
C ASN A 266 -11.12 -27.10 18.85
N GLU A 267 -11.00 -25.77 18.76
CA GLU A 267 -11.26 -25.01 17.55
C GLU A 267 -10.16 -25.19 16.49
N SER A 268 -8.90 -25.36 16.92
CA SER A 268 -7.73 -25.52 16.05
C SER A 268 -7.31 -26.96 15.80
N ASN A 269 -8.05 -27.95 16.34
CA ASN A 269 -7.70 -29.36 16.21
C ASN A 269 -7.56 -29.77 14.74
N GLU A 270 -6.47 -30.45 14.41
CA GLU A 270 -6.10 -30.91 13.05
C GLU A 270 -5.94 -29.83 11.96
N ASN A 271 -6.21 -28.56 12.29
CA ASN A 271 -6.13 -27.47 11.34
C ASN A 271 -4.70 -26.93 11.19
N LYS A 272 -4.34 -26.49 9.98
CA LYS A 272 -3.09 -25.78 9.71
C LYS A 272 -3.26 -24.30 10.07
N LEU A 273 -2.21 -23.70 10.62
CA LEU A 273 -2.20 -22.26 10.86
C LEU A 273 -1.63 -21.54 9.63
N HIS A 274 -2.36 -20.54 9.17
CA HIS A 274 -1.99 -19.70 8.04
C HIS A 274 -1.47 -18.35 8.55
N TYR A 275 -0.37 -17.90 7.94
CA TYR A 275 0.31 -16.66 8.29
C TYR A 275 1.02 -16.11 7.06
N HIS A 276 1.29 -14.81 7.07
CA HIS A 276 2.13 -14.14 6.10
C HIS A 276 3.48 -13.80 6.71
N VAL A 277 4.53 -13.84 5.89
CA VAL A 277 5.86 -13.34 6.23
C VAL A 277 6.05 -12.04 5.46
N ASP A 278 6.32 -10.95 6.17
CA ASP A 278 6.63 -9.68 5.53
C ASP A 278 8.08 -9.62 5.02
N GLU A 279 8.38 -8.53 4.33
CA GLU A 279 9.69 -8.27 3.71
C GLU A 279 10.83 -8.15 4.74
N ARG A 280 10.50 -7.92 6.02
CA ARG A 280 11.45 -7.84 7.14
C ARG A 280 11.57 -9.17 7.89
N GLY A 281 10.92 -10.22 7.40
CA GLY A 281 10.89 -11.54 8.03
C GLY A 281 10.00 -11.60 9.26
N GLN A 282 9.14 -10.62 9.50
CA GLN A 282 8.16 -10.68 10.57
C GLN A 282 6.92 -11.46 10.14
N ILE A 283 6.32 -12.15 11.10
CA ILE A 283 5.21 -13.07 10.91
C ILE A 283 3.93 -12.40 11.33
N TRP A 284 2.94 -12.49 10.46
CA TRP A 284 1.62 -11.92 10.61
C TRP A 284 0.57 -13.03 10.58
N MET A 285 -0.22 -13.12 11.64
CA MET A 285 -1.23 -14.18 11.81
C MET A 285 -2.62 -13.67 11.42
N ASN A 286 -3.34 -14.49 10.66
CA ASN A 286 -4.72 -14.19 10.26
C ASN A 286 -5.68 -14.15 11.47
N LEU A 287 -6.52 -13.13 11.57
CA LEU A 287 -7.60 -13.00 12.56
C LEU A 287 -8.99 -12.81 11.92
N ASP A 288 -9.18 -13.31 10.70
CA ASP A 288 -10.46 -13.26 10.00
C ASP A 288 -11.59 -13.99 10.77
N TYR A 289 -12.84 -13.53 10.61
CA TYR A 289 -14.02 -14.12 11.26
C TYR A 289 -14.41 -15.48 10.68
N THR A 290 -13.85 -15.84 9.53
CA THR A 290 -14.12 -17.09 8.81
C THR A 290 -13.70 -18.34 9.58
N ALA A 291 -12.75 -18.22 10.51
CA ALA A 291 -12.29 -19.31 11.37
C ALA A 291 -12.47 -18.98 12.85
N LYS A 292 -12.75 -19.98 13.68
CA LYS A 292 -12.94 -19.80 15.14
C LYS A 292 -11.64 -19.83 15.96
N TYR A 293 -10.49 -19.83 15.29
CA TYR A 293 -9.17 -19.84 15.90
C TYR A 293 -8.24 -18.87 15.13
N PRO A 294 -7.23 -18.27 15.78
CA PRO A 294 -6.24 -17.45 15.09
C PRO A 294 -5.42 -18.28 14.10
N GLY A 295 -5.14 -17.73 12.92
CA GLY A 295 -4.43 -18.42 11.85
C GLY A 295 -5.32 -19.30 10.99
N GLY A 296 -6.61 -18.97 10.86
CA GLY A 296 -7.51 -19.65 9.92
C GLY A 296 -7.11 -19.47 8.45
N PRO A 297 -7.67 -20.27 7.52
CA PRO A 297 -7.38 -20.17 6.10
C PRO A 297 -7.71 -18.79 5.53
N PHE A 298 -6.92 -18.35 4.54
CA PHE A 298 -7.20 -17.12 3.81
C PHE A 298 -8.35 -17.34 2.83
N LEU A 299 -9.25 -16.36 2.72
CA LEU A 299 -10.36 -16.42 1.75
C LEU A 299 -9.88 -16.19 0.31
N SER A 300 -8.83 -15.38 0.15
CA SER A 300 -8.09 -15.17 -1.10
C SER A 300 -6.60 -15.03 -0.78
N GLU A 301 -5.74 -15.68 -1.54
CA GLU A 301 -4.28 -15.60 -1.36
C GLU A 301 -3.69 -14.32 -1.95
N GLU A 302 -4.39 -13.65 -2.87
CA GLU A 302 -3.87 -12.45 -3.54
C GLU A 302 -4.07 -11.20 -2.68
N ILE A 303 -2.97 -10.67 -2.16
CA ILE A 303 -2.92 -9.42 -1.40
C ILE A 303 -2.82 -8.23 -2.35
N LEU A 304 -3.85 -7.40 -2.38
CA LEU A 304 -3.90 -6.17 -3.19
C LEU A 304 -3.35 -4.98 -2.42
N GLY A 305 -3.45 -4.97 -1.08
CA GLY A 305 -2.89 -3.92 -0.24
C GLY A 305 -2.89 -4.26 1.24
N ALA A 306 -2.00 -3.60 1.99
CA ALA A 306 -1.89 -3.75 3.44
C ALA A 306 -1.90 -2.37 4.13
N LEU A 307 -2.63 -2.26 5.22
CA LEU A 307 -2.68 -1.08 6.08
C LEU A 307 -2.23 -1.45 7.49
N THR A 308 -0.95 -1.21 7.79
CA THR A 308 -0.39 -1.44 9.13
C THR A 308 -0.71 -0.27 10.06
N LEU A 309 -1.11 -0.61 11.29
CA LEU A 309 -1.51 0.36 12.30
C LEU A 309 -0.44 0.42 13.41
N ASP A 310 0.72 0.97 13.08
CA ASP A 310 1.82 1.22 14.04
C ASP A 310 1.50 2.36 15.03
#